data_AF-A0A202C1B5-F1
#
_entry.id   AF-A0A202C1B5-F1
#
_cell.length_a   1.000
_cell.length_b   1.000
_cell.length_c   1.000
_cell.angle_alpha   90.00
_cell.angle_beta   90.00
_cell.angle_gamma   90.00
#
_symmetry.space_group_name_H-M   'P 1'
#
loop_
_entity.id
_entity.type
_entity.pdbx_description
1 polymer ?
#
loop_
_entity_poly.entity_id
_entity_poly.type
_entity_poly.pdbx_seq_one_letter_code
_entity_poly.pdbx_strand_id
1 'polypeptide(L)'
;MANWCNNTVVFEGTSEAIEQITQLFKSMAEQEQKDDCGQLPDFVQDTHGDYFYNISQDNESAGVFQYETKWSPNTEAVKQIAEHLKVDFTHEYEELGCLVYGQAIFEDGILTNTCLDSQDFCSYDLDEDTDTYHFEGKEYDSEWEILDTLLERKIENQLNTTKI
;
A
#
# COMPACT_ATOMS: atom_id res chain seq x y z
N MET A 1 0.32 -17.79 12.63
CA MET A 1 0.42 -17.49 11.19
C MET A 1 0.37 -15.97 11.09
N ALA A 2 1.23 -15.36 10.28
CA ALA A 2 1.11 -13.91 10.05
C ALA A 2 -0.05 -13.69 9.07
N ASN A 3 -0.81 -12.62 9.27
CA ASN A 3 -1.65 -12.11 8.19
C ASN A 3 -0.75 -11.38 7.20
N TRP A 4 -1.09 -11.47 5.92
CA TRP A 4 -0.34 -10.85 4.83
C TRP A 4 -1.04 -9.57 4.42
N CYS A 5 -0.34 -8.45 4.57
CA CYS A 5 -0.79 -7.17 4.07
C CYS A 5 -0.37 -7.09 2.59
N ASN A 6 -1.35 -6.91 1.72
CA ASN A 6 -1.12 -6.69 0.30
C ASN A 6 -0.75 -5.23 0.07
N ASN A 7 0.26 -5.01 -0.75
CA ASN A 7 0.78 -3.69 -1.06
C ASN A 7 0.89 -3.54 -2.58
N THR A 8 0.40 -2.42 -3.10
CA THR A 8 0.66 -1.97 -4.47
C THR A 8 1.39 -0.63 -4.38
N VAL A 9 2.56 -0.53 -5.00
CA VAL A 9 3.33 0.72 -5.08
C VAL A 9 3.52 1.13 -6.54
N VAL A 10 3.25 2.39 -6.82
CA VAL A 10 3.50 3.07 -8.09
C VAL A 10 4.55 4.13 -7.84
N PHE A 11 5.72 3.97 -8.45
CA PHE A 11 6.79 4.97 -8.41
C PHE A 11 6.73 5.89 -9.61
N GLU A 12 6.94 7.19 -9.39
CA GLU A 12 6.94 8.22 -10.42
C GLU A 12 8.25 9.03 -10.38
N GLY A 13 8.80 9.33 -11.55
CA GLY A 13 10.07 10.05 -11.64
C GLY A 13 10.69 9.99 -13.03
N THR A 14 12.01 10.24 -13.10
CA THR A 14 12.73 10.15 -14.37
C THR A 14 12.80 8.70 -14.86
N SER A 15 12.83 8.49 -16.19
CA SER A 15 12.93 7.14 -16.76
C SER A 15 14.15 6.35 -16.24
N GLU A 16 15.27 7.04 -15.98
CA GLU A 16 16.47 6.44 -15.39
C GLU A 16 16.21 5.94 -13.95
N ALA A 17 15.52 6.74 -13.13
CA ALA A 17 15.18 6.36 -11.77
C ALA A 17 14.19 5.19 -11.74
N ILE A 18 13.17 5.20 -12.61
CA ILE A 18 12.21 4.09 -12.75
C ILE A 18 12.89 2.81 -13.22
N GLU A 19 13.88 2.90 -14.13
CA GLU A 19 14.69 1.75 -14.52
C GLU A 19 15.49 1.19 -13.34
N GLN A 20 16.13 2.05 -12.55
CA GLN A 20 16.88 1.63 -11.34
C GLN A 20 15.96 0.93 -10.32
N ILE A 21 14.77 1.48 -10.05
CA ILE A 21 13.77 0.85 -9.18
C ILE A 21 13.34 -0.50 -9.73
N THR A 22 13.08 -0.58 -11.03
CA THR A 22 12.70 -1.83 -11.67
C THR A 22 13.77 -2.89 -11.52
N GLN A 23 15.04 -2.55 -11.69
CA GLN A 23 16.15 -3.50 -11.47
C GLN A 23 16.28 -3.90 -10.00
N LEU A 24 16.08 -2.96 -9.07
CA LEU A 24 16.10 -3.23 -7.63
C LEU A 24 15.04 -4.26 -7.25
N PHE A 25 13.77 -4.02 -7.59
CA PHE A 25 12.66 -4.93 -7.27
C PHE A 25 12.79 -6.29 -7.95
N LYS A 26 13.28 -6.35 -9.20
CA LYS A 26 13.58 -7.62 -9.87
C LYS A 26 14.67 -8.41 -9.15
N SER A 27 15.75 -7.74 -8.75
CA SER A 27 16.85 -8.38 -8.01
C SER A 27 16.37 -8.92 -6.67
N MET A 28 15.52 -8.16 -5.96
CA MET A 28 14.88 -8.65 -4.73
C MET A 28 13.99 -9.86 -5.00
N ALA A 29 13.10 -9.82 -6.00
CA ALA A 29 12.23 -10.95 -6.33
C ALA A 29 13.01 -12.23 -6.68
N GLU A 30 14.13 -12.10 -7.43
CA GLU A 30 15.02 -13.23 -7.74
C GLU A 30 15.71 -13.79 -6.48
N GLN A 31 16.16 -12.90 -5.58
CA GLN A 31 16.83 -13.31 -4.35
C GLN A 31 15.85 -13.94 -3.35
N GLU A 32 14.61 -13.45 -3.29
CA GLU A 32 13.53 -14.03 -2.50
C GLU A 32 13.31 -15.51 -2.88
N GLN A 33 13.19 -15.80 -4.19
CA GLN A 33 12.99 -17.17 -4.68
C GLN A 33 14.17 -18.09 -4.35
N LYS A 34 15.39 -17.54 -4.32
CA LYS A 34 16.61 -18.30 -4.07
C LYS A 34 16.80 -18.61 -2.59
N ASP A 35 16.50 -17.66 -1.72
CA ASP A 35 16.77 -17.75 -0.29
C ASP A 35 15.55 -18.17 0.53
N ASP A 36 14.35 -18.16 -0.08
CA ASP A 36 13.06 -18.46 0.57
C ASP A 36 12.81 -17.54 1.78
N CYS A 37 13.16 -16.26 1.64
CA CYS A 37 13.03 -15.27 2.68
C CYS A 37 12.76 -13.87 2.13
N GLY A 38 12.11 -13.03 2.94
CA GLY A 38 11.77 -11.66 2.57
C GLY A 38 13.01 -10.81 2.36
N GLN A 39 12.90 -9.83 1.48
CA GLN A 39 14.02 -9.01 1.02
C GLN A 39 13.90 -7.58 1.52
N LEU A 40 15.05 -6.95 1.74
CA LEU A 40 15.14 -5.55 2.10
C LEU A 40 16.42 -4.99 1.47
N PRO A 41 16.39 -3.85 0.76
CA PRO A 41 17.60 -3.27 0.20
C PRO A 41 18.61 -2.89 1.30
N ASP A 42 19.91 -3.09 1.05
CA ASP A 42 20.98 -2.83 2.03
C ASP A 42 21.03 -1.39 2.56
N PHE A 43 20.48 -0.44 1.81
CA PHE A 43 20.42 0.98 2.18
C PHE A 43 19.16 1.36 2.97
N VAL A 44 18.20 0.44 3.13
CA VAL A 44 17.00 0.63 3.93
C VAL A 44 17.27 0.12 5.34
N GLN A 45 17.01 0.96 6.33
CA GLN A 45 17.05 0.57 7.72
C GLN A 45 15.78 -0.21 8.08
N ASP A 46 15.94 -1.45 8.53
CA ASP A 46 14.86 -2.25 9.12
C ASP A 46 14.40 -1.59 10.42
N THR A 47 13.12 -1.19 10.48
CA THR A 47 12.52 -0.62 11.67
C THR A 47 11.64 -1.64 12.39
N HIS A 48 10.84 -2.42 11.65
CA HIS A 48 9.82 -3.30 12.21
C HIS A 48 9.57 -4.59 11.41
N GLY A 49 10.59 -5.14 10.75
CA GLY A 49 10.41 -6.30 9.89
C GLY A 49 9.78 -5.90 8.55
N ASP A 50 10.26 -4.79 8.00
CA ASP A 50 9.77 -4.11 6.80
C ASP A 50 10.06 -4.85 5.47
N TYR A 51 10.26 -6.16 5.56
CA TYR A 51 10.68 -7.01 4.45
C TYR A 51 9.56 -7.18 3.41
N PHE A 52 9.97 -7.15 2.16
CA PHE A 52 9.13 -7.41 0.99
C PHE A 52 9.08 -8.92 0.74
N TYR A 53 7.88 -9.46 0.52
CA TYR A 53 7.61 -10.86 0.18
C TYR A 53 6.72 -10.93 -1.06
N ASN A 54 6.70 -12.07 -1.74
CA ASN A 54 5.88 -12.35 -2.92
C ASN A 54 5.94 -11.22 -3.96
N ILE A 55 7.14 -10.69 -4.18
CA ILE A 55 7.36 -9.52 -5.02
C ILE A 55 7.02 -9.85 -6.47
N SER A 56 6.16 -9.04 -7.07
CA SER A 56 5.82 -9.09 -8.48
C SER A 56 5.77 -7.69 -9.08
N GLN A 57 6.00 -7.61 -10.39
CA GLN A 57 5.91 -6.37 -11.15
C GLN A 57 4.73 -6.48 -12.10
N ASP A 58 4.01 -5.37 -12.29
CA ASP A 58 3.06 -5.27 -13.39
C ASP A 58 3.76 -5.46 -14.74
N ASN A 59 3.22 -6.35 -15.58
CA ASN A 59 3.85 -6.68 -16.86
C ASN A 59 3.69 -5.58 -17.91
N GLU A 60 2.74 -4.65 -17.71
CA GLU A 60 2.38 -3.62 -18.67
C GLU A 60 2.98 -2.25 -18.31
N SER A 61 3.38 -2.06 -17.05
CA SER A 61 3.79 -0.77 -16.49
C SER A 61 5.10 -0.86 -15.70
N ALA A 62 6.14 -0.15 -16.16
CA ALA A 62 7.35 0.04 -15.38
C ALA A 62 7.05 0.89 -14.13
N GLY A 63 7.71 0.59 -13.01
CA GLY A 63 7.52 1.34 -11.76
C GLY A 63 6.31 0.91 -10.90
N VAL A 64 5.54 -0.09 -11.33
CA VAL A 64 4.40 -0.63 -10.58
C VAL A 64 4.73 -2.01 -10.02
N PHE A 65 4.66 -2.16 -8.70
CA PHE A 65 5.00 -3.40 -8.00
C PHE A 65 3.92 -3.80 -7.00
N GLN A 66 3.69 -5.11 -6.90
CA GLN A 66 2.82 -5.72 -5.91
C GLN A 66 3.64 -6.66 -5.03
N TYR A 67 3.42 -6.60 -3.74
CA TYR A 67 4.15 -7.43 -2.77
C TYR A 67 3.35 -7.56 -1.47
N GLU A 68 3.80 -8.46 -0.61
CA GLU A 68 3.22 -8.70 0.69
C GLU A 68 4.19 -8.31 1.81
N THR A 69 3.62 -7.89 2.93
CA THR A 69 4.32 -7.67 4.21
C THR A 69 3.56 -8.39 5.32
N LYS A 70 4.19 -8.58 6.47
CA LYS A 70 3.50 -9.19 7.62
C LYS A 70 2.76 -8.11 8.41
N TRP A 71 1.48 -8.32 8.66
CA TRP A 71 0.58 -7.53 9.53
C TRP A 71 0.29 -6.07 9.14
N SER A 72 1.25 -5.35 8.55
CA SER A 72 1.12 -3.91 8.26
C SER A 72 1.95 -3.50 7.05
N PRO A 73 1.61 -2.40 6.37
CA PRO A 73 2.44 -1.86 5.29
C PRO A 73 3.83 -1.45 5.80
N ASN A 74 4.83 -1.53 4.92
CA ASN A 74 6.20 -1.09 5.17
C ASN A 74 6.49 0.30 4.57
N THR A 75 5.55 1.24 4.73
CA THR A 75 5.60 2.57 4.07
C THR A 75 6.91 3.34 4.34
N GLU A 76 7.53 3.20 5.51
CA GLU A 76 8.82 3.85 5.78
C GLU A 76 9.97 3.24 4.97
N ALA A 77 9.94 1.94 4.69
CA ALA A 77 10.92 1.31 3.80
C ALA A 77 10.73 1.79 2.34
N VAL A 78 9.48 1.89 1.88
CA VAL A 78 9.15 2.45 0.55
C VAL A 78 9.64 3.91 0.46
N LYS A 79 9.43 4.70 1.50
CA LYS A 79 9.95 6.08 1.60
C LYS A 79 11.47 6.14 1.52
N GLN A 80 12.20 5.29 2.23
CA GLN A 80 13.66 5.26 2.15
C GLN A 80 14.15 4.92 0.73
N ILE A 81 13.46 4.01 0.02
CA ILE A 81 13.74 3.72 -1.40
C ILE A 81 13.49 4.95 -2.27
N ALA A 82 12.36 5.62 -2.06
CA ALA A 82 11.98 6.82 -2.81
C ALA A 82 12.97 7.98 -2.59
N GLU A 83 13.39 8.22 -1.35
CA GLU A 83 14.41 9.21 -0.99
C GLU A 83 15.78 8.89 -1.61
N HIS A 84 16.17 7.60 -1.62
CA HIS A 84 17.43 7.16 -2.20
C HIS A 84 17.49 7.36 -3.72
N LEU A 85 16.41 7.01 -4.40
CA LEU A 85 16.32 7.02 -5.87
C LEU A 85 15.71 8.32 -6.43
N LYS A 86 15.31 9.24 -5.55
CA LYS A 86 14.72 10.55 -5.88
C LYS A 86 13.50 10.43 -6.78
N VAL A 87 12.55 9.64 -6.30
CA VAL A 87 11.25 9.43 -6.94
C VAL A 87 10.13 9.75 -5.96
N ASP A 88 8.96 9.98 -6.51
CA ASP A 88 7.70 10.06 -5.79
C ASP A 88 7.03 8.68 -5.80
N PHE A 89 6.04 8.45 -4.93
CA PHE A 89 5.23 7.23 -5.00
C PHE A 89 3.80 7.40 -4.48
N THR A 90 2.93 6.54 -4.99
CA THR A 90 1.65 6.18 -4.39
C THR A 90 1.72 4.73 -3.93
N HIS A 91 1.37 4.48 -2.67
CA HIS A 91 1.43 3.17 -2.02
C HIS A 91 0.09 2.85 -1.41
N GLU A 92 -0.64 1.92 -2.03
CA GLU A 92 -1.91 1.39 -1.55
C GLU A 92 -1.65 0.09 -0.80
N TYR A 93 -2.36 -0.10 0.31
CA TYR A 93 -2.16 -1.26 1.16
C TYR A 93 -3.45 -1.70 1.84
N GLU A 94 -3.61 -3.01 2.02
CA GLU A 94 -4.73 -3.59 2.75
C GLU A 94 -4.33 -4.85 3.52
N GLU A 95 -4.96 -5.01 4.70
CA GLU A 95 -5.01 -6.25 5.47
C GLU A 95 -6.27 -6.21 6.33
N LEU A 96 -7.40 -6.63 5.76
CA LEU A 96 -8.71 -6.51 6.44
C LEU A 96 -8.78 -7.30 7.75
N GLY A 97 -7.99 -8.37 7.92
CA GLY A 97 -7.92 -9.14 9.17
C GLY A 97 -7.37 -8.34 10.36
N CYS A 98 -6.64 -7.25 10.12
CA CYS A 98 -6.17 -6.31 11.14
C CYS A 98 -6.79 -4.91 11.01
N LEU A 99 -7.87 -4.75 10.22
CA LEU A 99 -8.51 -3.45 9.95
C LEU A 99 -7.54 -2.42 9.34
N VAL A 100 -6.71 -2.88 8.41
CA VAL A 100 -5.76 -2.05 7.67
C VAL A 100 -6.29 -1.85 6.26
N TYR A 101 -6.54 -0.60 5.88
CA TYR A 101 -6.87 -0.21 4.51
C TYR A 101 -6.46 1.25 4.32
N GLY A 102 -5.56 1.53 3.37
CA GLY A 102 -5.05 2.89 3.25
C GLY A 102 -4.17 3.14 2.03
N GLN A 103 -3.78 4.40 1.93
CA GLN A 103 -2.92 4.92 0.89
C GLN A 103 -1.90 5.89 1.50
N ALA A 104 -0.65 5.74 1.10
CA ALA A 104 0.41 6.68 1.36
C ALA A 104 0.90 7.31 0.05
N ILE A 105 1.03 8.64 0.06
CA ILE A 105 1.57 9.42 -1.04
C ILE A 105 2.84 10.09 -0.55
N PHE A 106 3.92 9.95 -1.31
CA PHE A 106 5.15 10.68 -1.11
C PHE A 106 5.42 11.52 -2.34
N GLU A 107 5.35 12.83 -2.16
CA GLU A 107 5.53 13.82 -3.22
C GLU A 107 6.33 14.99 -2.65
N ASP A 108 7.30 15.50 -3.42
CA ASP A 108 8.13 16.65 -3.02
C ASP A 108 8.84 16.47 -1.66
N GLY A 109 9.18 15.23 -1.31
CA GLY A 109 9.83 14.89 -0.04
C GLY A 109 8.90 14.85 1.17
N ILE A 110 7.59 14.92 0.98
CA ILE A 110 6.58 14.91 2.05
C ILE A 110 5.78 13.62 1.96
N LEU A 111 5.81 12.83 3.04
CA LEU A 111 4.97 11.65 3.18
C LEU A 111 3.62 12.03 3.81
N THR A 112 2.54 11.76 3.10
CA THR A 112 1.17 11.81 3.61
C THR A 112 0.62 10.41 3.64
N ASN A 113 0.30 9.88 4.83
CA ASN A 113 -0.26 8.56 4.99
C ASN A 113 -1.69 8.63 5.54
N THR A 114 -2.65 8.08 4.80
CA THR A 114 -4.06 8.02 5.19
C THR A 114 -4.50 6.56 5.28
N CYS A 115 -4.96 6.17 6.46
CA CYS A 115 -5.51 4.84 6.73
C CYS A 115 -6.92 4.98 7.31
N LEU A 116 -7.81 4.07 6.93
CA LEU A 116 -9.08 3.88 7.62
C LEU A 116 -8.84 3.48 9.07
N ASP A 117 -9.72 3.92 9.96
CA ASP A 117 -9.67 3.56 11.38
C ASP A 117 -10.91 2.76 11.76
N SER A 118 -10.95 2.26 13.00
CA SER A 118 -12.04 1.41 13.48
C SER A 118 -13.44 2.01 13.32
N GLN A 119 -13.59 3.34 13.32
CA GLN A 119 -14.90 3.98 13.13
C GLN A 119 -15.37 3.85 11.68
N ASP A 120 -14.43 3.92 10.73
CA ASP A 120 -14.72 3.73 9.30
C ASP A 120 -15.23 2.30 9.06
N PHE A 121 -14.58 1.28 9.63
CA PHE A 121 -15.02 -0.12 9.53
C PHE A 121 -16.34 -0.41 10.26
N CYS A 122 -16.70 0.37 11.28
CA CYS A 122 -18.00 0.27 11.95
C CYS A 122 -19.13 1.02 11.23
N SER A 123 -18.84 1.68 10.10
CA SER A 123 -19.83 2.49 9.37
C SER A 123 -20.71 1.69 8.40
N TYR A 124 -20.34 0.43 8.14
CA TYR A 124 -21.08 -0.51 7.31
C TYR A 124 -21.22 -1.86 8.02
N ASP A 125 -22.16 -2.67 7.55
CA ASP A 125 -22.43 -4.00 8.10
C ASP A 125 -22.76 -5.01 6.99
N LEU A 126 -22.50 -6.29 7.28
CA LEU A 126 -22.84 -7.42 6.41
C LEU A 126 -24.20 -7.98 6.82
N ASP A 127 -25.14 -8.04 5.89
CA ASP A 127 -26.35 -8.84 6.02
C ASP A 127 -26.03 -10.29 5.67
N GLU A 128 -25.86 -11.14 6.69
CA GLU A 128 -25.53 -12.56 6.52
C GLU A 128 -26.65 -13.37 5.82
N ASP A 129 -27.89 -12.88 5.80
CA ASP A 129 -29.00 -13.59 5.14
C ASP A 129 -28.97 -13.37 3.62
N THR A 130 -28.56 -12.17 3.16
CA THR A 130 -28.49 -11.81 1.74
C THR A 130 -27.09 -11.83 1.15
N ASP A 131 -26.05 -11.97 1.99
CA ASP A 131 -24.63 -11.90 1.60
C ASP A 131 -24.30 -10.55 0.91
N THR A 132 -24.86 -9.46 1.45
CA THR A 132 -24.67 -8.09 0.92
C THR A 132 -24.28 -7.12 2.02
N TYR A 133 -23.50 -6.10 1.66
CA TYR A 133 -23.04 -5.06 2.57
C TYR A 133 -23.96 -3.85 2.54
N HIS A 134 -24.28 -3.29 3.70
CA HIS A 134 -25.12 -2.09 3.83
C HIS A 134 -24.29 -0.89 4.28
N PHE A 135 -24.36 0.19 3.51
CA PHE A 135 -23.69 1.45 3.82
C PHE A 135 -24.51 2.64 3.32
N GLU A 136 -24.76 3.62 4.19
CA GLU A 136 -25.54 4.84 3.89
C GLU A 136 -26.91 4.57 3.23
N GLY A 137 -27.57 3.48 3.63
CA GLY A 137 -28.89 3.08 3.11
C GLY A 137 -28.88 2.49 1.70
N LYS A 138 -27.71 2.06 1.22
CA LYS A 138 -27.54 1.32 -0.05
C LYS A 138 -26.97 -0.07 0.24
N GLU A 139 -27.26 -1.01 -0.66
CA GLU A 139 -26.71 -2.36 -0.69
C GLU A 139 -25.55 -2.43 -1.67
N TYR A 140 -24.51 -3.18 -1.32
CA TYR A 140 -23.30 -3.41 -2.12
C TYR A 140 -22.98 -4.91 -2.12
N ASP A 141 -22.50 -5.41 -3.26
CA ASP A 141 -22.08 -6.81 -3.40
C ASP A 141 -20.70 -7.06 -2.76
N SER A 142 -19.95 -6.00 -2.42
CA SER A 142 -18.59 -6.09 -1.88
C SER A 142 -18.25 -4.91 -0.96
N GLU A 143 -17.54 -5.19 0.15
CA GLU A 143 -17.05 -4.14 1.05
C GLU A 143 -15.96 -3.26 0.42
N TRP A 144 -15.26 -3.73 -0.62
CA TRP A 144 -14.19 -2.96 -1.27
C TRP A 144 -14.68 -1.61 -1.82
N GLU A 145 -15.87 -1.57 -2.44
CA GLU A 145 -16.46 -0.32 -2.94
C GLU A 145 -16.74 0.69 -1.82
N ILE A 146 -17.12 0.19 -0.64
CA ILE A 146 -17.37 1.00 0.55
C ILE A 146 -16.05 1.52 1.12
N LEU A 147 -15.03 0.66 1.22
CA LEU A 147 -13.70 1.00 1.73
C LEU A 147 -13.03 2.07 0.84
N ASP A 148 -13.11 1.92 -0.49
CA ASP A 148 -12.64 2.93 -1.44
C ASP A 148 -13.33 4.27 -1.21
N THR A 149 -14.66 4.26 -1.12
CA THR A 149 -15.46 5.47 -0.87
C THR A 149 -15.06 6.15 0.44
N LEU A 150 -14.85 5.38 1.51
CA LEU A 150 -14.44 5.90 2.81
C LEU A 150 -13.03 6.50 2.76
N LEU A 151 -12.10 5.82 2.11
CA LEU A 151 -10.70 6.25 2.01
C LEU A 151 -10.59 7.53 1.18
N GLU A 152 -11.25 7.59 0.02
CA GLU A 152 -11.30 8.78 -0.84
C GLU A 152 -11.82 10.00 -0.06
N ARG A 153 -12.95 9.85 0.65
CA ARG A 153 -13.50 10.92 1.49
C ARG A 153 -12.53 11.37 2.59
N LYS A 154 -11.79 10.43 3.19
CA LYS A 154 -10.80 10.73 4.23
C LYS A 154 -9.63 11.52 3.68
N ILE A 155 -9.11 11.14 2.51
CA ILE A 155 -8.05 11.85 1.78
C ILE A 155 -8.51 13.27 1.40
N GLU A 156 -9.69 13.41 0.80
CA GLU A 156 -10.25 14.71 0.42
C GLU A 156 -10.40 15.67 1.62
N ASN A 157 -10.87 15.16 2.76
CA ASN A 157 -11.02 15.94 3.98
C ASN A 157 -9.68 16.44 4.54
N GLN A 158 -8.61 15.61 4.48
CA GLN A 158 -7.27 16.03 4.88
C GLN A 158 -6.70 17.13 3.96
N LEU A 159 -6.88 16.97 2.65
CA LEU A 159 -6.48 17.97 1.66
C LEU A 159 -7.21 19.31 1.85
N ASN A 160 -8.49 19.27 2.18
CA ASN A 160 -9.29 20.48 2.43
C ASN A 160 -8.91 21.16 3.75
N THR A 161 -8.58 20.40 4.80
CA THR A 161 -8.15 20.95 6.09
C THR A 161 -6.80 21.68 5.98
N THR A 162 -5.91 21.21 5.10
CA THR A 162 -4.57 21.80 4.89
C THR A 162 -4.62 23.12 4.09
N LYS A 163 -5.72 23.43 3.41
CA LYS A 163 -5.90 24.63 2.56
C LYS A 163 -6.50 25.85 3.31
N ILE A 164 -6.75 25.74 4.62
CA ILE A 164 -7.36 26.79 5.48
C ILE A 164 -6.28 27.40 6.38
#